data_AF-A0A964T4C5-F1
#
_entry.id   AF-A0A964T4C5-F1
#
_cell.length_a   1.000
_cell.length_b   1.000
_cell.length_c   1.000
_cell.angle_alpha   90.00
_cell.angle_beta   90.00
_cell.angle_gamma   90.00
#
_symmetry.space_group_name_H-M   'P 1'
#
loop_
_entity.id
_entity.type
_entity.pdbx_description
1 polymer ?
#
loop_
_entity_poly.entity_id
_entity_poly.type
_entity_poly.pdbx_seq_one_letter_code
_entity_poly.pdbx_strand_id
1 'polypeptide(L)'
;MTALPNDTPKKLGLVIDLDVCVGCHACVVNCKEWNTGGYGAALSDQEPYGETPSGTFLNRIHTFEVLPEANGAGASPMVVHFPKSCLHCADAPCVTVCPTGASYKRAEDGIVLVNEDWCIGCGLCAWACPYGARELDEAEGVMKKCTLCVDRIYNENLEEVDRVPACVRTCPTNARHFGDLADPDSAVSRLVAARGGVDLMPEQGTAPVNKYLPPRRNRAPAGAADETPPAAPRERAAGLTGWLERVVEMIG
;
A
#
# COMPACT_ATOMS: atom_id res chain seq x y z
N MET A 1 4.20 -4.18 29.38
CA MET A 1 4.58 -3.28 28.27
C MET A 1 5.86 -3.82 27.65
N THR A 2 5.83 -4.15 26.37
CA THR A 2 6.95 -4.75 25.62
C THR A 2 7.99 -3.70 25.22
N ALA A 3 9.27 -4.07 25.18
CA ALA A 3 10.34 -3.19 24.77
C ALA A 3 10.66 -3.35 23.28
N LEU A 4 11.17 -2.28 22.65
CA LEU A 4 11.76 -2.34 21.32
C LEU A 4 13.20 -2.86 21.41
N PRO A 5 13.71 -3.55 20.37
CA PRO A 5 15.13 -3.88 20.30
C PRO A 5 15.97 -2.60 20.24
N ASN A 6 17.16 -2.64 20.84
CA ASN A 6 18.09 -1.50 20.85
C ASN A 6 18.61 -1.13 19.46
N ASP A 7 18.79 -2.15 18.60
CA ASP A 7 19.28 -1.99 17.23
C ASP A 7 18.64 -3.03 16.31
N THR A 8 18.58 -2.72 15.02
CA THR A 8 18.14 -3.61 13.95
C THR A 8 19.10 -3.47 12.77
N PRO A 9 19.92 -4.49 12.45
CA PRO A 9 20.98 -4.37 11.44
C PRO A 9 20.41 -4.21 10.04
N LYS A 10 19.22 -4.77 9.77
CA LYS A 10 18.43 -4.49 8.57
C LYS A 10 17.19 -3.69 8.93
N LYS A 11 16.75 -2.84 8.00
CA LYS A 11 15.51 -2.06 8.09
C LYS A 11 14.66 -2.35 6.86
N LEU A 12 14.02 -3.51 6.85
CA LEU A 12 13.16 -3.91 5.74
C LEU A 12 11.91 -3.03 5.68
N GLY A 13 11.64 -2.47 4.52
CA GLY A 13 10.52 -1.56 4.34
C GLY A 13 10.07 -1.42 2.89
N LEU A 14 8.98 -0.67 2.71
CA LEU A 14 8.45 -0.30 1.41
C LEU A 14 8.85 1.13 1.05
N VAL A 15 9.15 1.33 -0.24
CA VAL A 15 9.19 2.65 -0.85
C VAL A 15 8.01 2.77 -1.80
N ILE A 16 7.14 3.76 -1.57
CA ILE A 16 5.85 3.90 -2.26
C ILE A 16 5.90 5.16 -3.12
N ASP A 17 5.88 4.98 -4.44
CA ASP A 17 5.88 6.06 -5.41
C ASP A 17 4.47 6.57 -5.71
N LEU A 18 4.15 7.75 -5.17
CA LEU A 18 2.85 8.39 -5.35
C LEU A 18 2.70 9.00 -6.75
N ASP A 19 3.79 9.15 -7.51
CA ASP A 19 3.78 9.70 -8.86
C ASP A 19 3.16 8.75 -9.89
N VAL A 20 3.37 7.44 -9.69
CA VAL A 20 2.95 6.39 -10.64
C VAL A 20 1.86 5.49 -10.09
N CYS A 21 1.38 5.75 -8.87
CA CYS A 21 0.25 5.02 -8.32
C CYS A 21 -1.04 5.48 -8.99
N VAL A 22 -1.69 4.58 -9.74
CA VAL A 22 -2.96 4.85 -10.45
C VAL A 22 -4.20 4.40 -9.67
N GLY A 23 -4.04 4.05 -8.39
CA GLY A 23 -5.18 3.63 -7.56
C GLY A 23 -5.90 2.37 -8.02
N CYS A 24 -5.23 1.43 -8.70
CA CYS A 24 -5.87 0.23 -9.26
C CYS A 24 -6.34 -0.82 -8.24
N HIS A 25 -6.04 -0.66 -6.95
CA HIS A 25 -6.35 -1.61 -5.87
C HIS A 25 -5.80 -3.05 -5.99
N ALA A 26 -5.04 -3.39 -7.05
CA ALA A 26 -4.41 -4.72 -7.19
C ALA A 26 -3.53 -5.08 -5.97
N CYS A 27 -2.79 -4.10 -5.44
CA CYS A 27 -1.98 -4.29 -4.25
C CYS A 27 -2.78 -4.54 -2.96
N VAL A 28 -4.06 -4.13 -2.92
CA VAL A 28 -4.97 -4.37 -1.79
C VAL A 28 -5.50 -5.79 -1.85
N VAL A 29 -6.10 -6.15 -2.99
CA VAL A 29 -6.67 -7.48 -3.21
C VAL A 29 -5.61 -8.56 -3.03
N ASN A 30 -4.46 -8.45 -3.70
CA ASN A 30 -3.42 -9.48 -3.62
C ASN A 30 -2.77 -9.56 -2.23
N CYS A 31 -2.73 -8.46 -1.48
CA CYS A 31 -2.26 -8.49 -0.10
C CYS A 31 -3.23 -9.29 0.77
N LYS A 32 -4.53 -9.12 0.58
CA LYS A 32 -5.54 -9.88 1.29
C LYS A 32 -5.47 -11.36 0.91
N GLU A 33 -5.58 -11.69 -0.36
CA GLU A 33 -5.53 -13.07 -0.86
C GLU A 33 -4.31 -13.84 -0.33
N TRP A 34 -3.12 -13.26 -0.45
CA TRP A 34 -1.89 -13.91 0.04
C TRP A 34 -1.91 -14.15 1.54
N ASN A 35 -2.30 -13.15 2.33
CA ASN A 35 -2.25 -13.26 3.80
C ASN A 35 -3.45 -14.04 4.37
N THR A 36 -4.56 -14.16 3.64
CA THR A 36 -5.67 -15.06 3.99
C THR A 36 -5.27 -16.52 3.84
N GLY A 37 -4.52 -16.87 2.79
CA GLY A 37 -3.98 -18.22 2.58
C GLY A 37 -2.60 -18.45 3.19
N GLY A 38 -2.10 -17.50 3.98
CA GLY A 38 -0.74 -17.48 4.52
C GLY A 38 -0.59 -18.25 5.84
N TYR A 39 0.42 -17.87 6.61
CA TYR A 39 0.77 -18.54 7.87
C TYR A 39 -0.02 -18.07 9.10
N GLY A 40 -0.69 -16.91 9.03
CA GLY A 40 -1.52 -16.37 10.10
C GLY A 40 -2.97 -16.82 9.97
N ALA A 41 -3.81 -16.51 10.97
CA ALA A 41 -5.24 -16.72 10.82
C ALA A 41 -5.79 -15.88 9.65
N ALA A 42 -6.80 -16.41 8.98
CA ALA A 42 -7.38 -15.80 7.80
C ALA A 42 -7.79 -14.34 8.05
N LEU A 43 -7.73 -13.52 6.99
CA LEU A 43 -8.33 -12.19 7.02
C LEU A 43 -9.80 -12.36 6.68
N SER A 44 -10.65 -12.29 7.71
CA SER A 44 -12.06 -12.61 7.58
C SER A 44 -12.85 -11.52 6.85
N ASP A 45 -13.93 -11.96 6.20
CA ASP A 45 -14.99 -11.10 5.68
C ASP A 45 -16.26 -11.36 6.47
N GLN A 46 -16.94 -10.30 6.89
CA GLN A 46 -18.27 -10.36 7.48
C GLN A 46 -19.30 -9.96 6.43
N GLU A 47 -20.32 -10.80 6.25
CA GLU A 47 -21.41 -10.55 5.32
C GLU A 47 -20.93 -10.10 3.91
N PRO A 48 -20.00 -10.82 3.24
CA PRO A 48 -19.39 -10.35 1.97
C PRO A 48 -20.41 -10.12 0.84
N TYR A 49 -21.60 -10.72 0.94
CA TYR A 49 -22.72 -10.55 0.02
C TYR A 49 -23.98 -9.97 0.70
N GLY A 50 -23.85 -9.47 1.93
CA GLY A 50 -24.94 -8.88 2.70
C GLY A 50 -25.04 -7.37 2.52
N GLU A 51 -25.88 -6.72 3.33
CA GLU A 51 -26.12 -5.28 3.27
C GLU A 51 -24.95 -4.45 3.84
N THR A 52 -24.20 -5.04 4.78
CA THR A 52 -23.11 -4.39 5.52
C THR A 52 -21.79 -5.17 5.42
N PRO A 53 -21.22 -5.34 4.20
CA PRO A 53 -19.98 -6.08 4.04
C PRO A 53 -18.83 -5.40 4.77
N SER A 54 -18.15 -6.15 5.62
CA SER A 54 -16.92 -5.72 6.30
C SER A 54 -15.82 -6.75 6.05
N GLY A 55 -14.57 -6.35 6.21
CA GLY A 55 -13.46 -7.28 6.08
C GLY A 55 -12.14 -6.70 6.54
N THR A 56 -11.21 -7.61 6.85
CA THR A 56 -9.89 -7.23 7.34
C THR A 56 -8.95 -6.97 6.16
N PHE A 57 -8.41 -5.74 6.07
CA PHE A 57 -7.47 -5.36 5.01
C PHE A 57 -6.18 -4.79 5.60
N LEU A 58 -5.03 -5.35 5.21
CA LEU A 58 -3.72 -4.94 5.73
C LEU A 58 -3.14 -3.68 5.08
N ASN A 59 -3.74 -3.25 3.96
CA ASN A 59 -3.44 -2.03 3.26
C ASN A 59 -4.70 -1.47 2.58
N ARG A 60 -4.75 -0.15 2.39
CA ARG A 60 -5.81 0.55 1.67
C ARG A 60 -5.20 1.58 0.71
N ILE A 61 -5.97 2.05 -0.26
CA ILE A 61 -5.61 3.20 -1.09
C ILE A 61 -6.63 4.29 -0.81
N HIS A 62 -6.14 5.45 -0.38
CA HIS A 62 -6.96 6.65 -0.25
C HIS A 62 -6.71 7.55 -1.45
N THR A 63 -7.75 8.12 -2.03
CA THR A 63 -7.63 9.03 -3.16
C THR A 63 -7.92 10.44 -2.67
N PHE A 64 -7.02 11.36 -2.98
CA PHE A 64 -7.13 12.75 -2.61
C PHE A 64 -7.02 13.63 -3.84
N GLU A 65 -7.83 14.69 -3.90
CA GLU A 65 -7.54 15.83 -4.75
C GLU A 65 -6.60 16.75 -3.96
N VAL A 66 -5.47 17.10 -4.56
CA VAL A 66 -4.47 17.99 -3.95
C VAL A 66 -4.17 19.16 -4.87
N LEU A 67 -3.97 20.33 -4.28
CA LEU A 67 -3.45 21.51 -4.95
C LEU A 67 -1.96 21.60 -4.61
N PRO A 68 -1.03 21.32 -5.56
CA PRO A 68 0.38 21.29 -5.23
C PRO A 68 0.90 22.70 -4.92
N GLU A 69 1.33 22.93 -3.68
CA GLU A 69 1.89 24.23 -3.26
C GLU A 69 3.11 24.62 -4.11
N ALA A 70 3.90 23.63 -4.54
CA ALA A 70 5.10 23.79 -5.35
C ALA A 70 4.86 24.33 -6.78
N ASN A 71 3.60 24.46 -7.20
CA ASN A 71 3.24 24.93 -8.54
C ASN A 71 2.90 26.44 -8.60
N GLY A 72 2.89 27.14 -7.47
CA GLY A 72 2.62 28.59 -7.41
C GLY A 72 1.16 28.95 -7.73
N ALA A 73 0.87 30.26 -7.80
CA ALA A 73 -0.45 30.76 -8.18
C ALA A 73 -0.76 30.37 -9.63
N GLY A 74 -1.63 29.36 -9.82
CA GLY A 74 -1.97 28.79 -11.14
C GLY A 74 -1.87 27.26 -11.22
N ALA A 75 -1.57 26.57 -10.13
CA ALA A 75 -1.55 25.11 -10.07
C ALA A 75 -2.94 24.50 -10.34
N SER A 76 -3.04 23.61 -11.33
CA SER A 76 -4.21 22.75 -11.47
C SER A 76 -4.26 21.72 -10.34
N PRO A 77 -5.45 21.38 -9.83
CA PRO A 77 -5.60 20.27 -8.89
C PRO A 77 -5.13 18.98 -9.56
N MET A 78 -4.58 18.08 -8.76
CA MET A 78 -4.19 16.75 -9.20
C MET A 78 -4.76 15.69 -8.27
N VAL A 79 -5.04 14.51 -8.83
CA VAL A 79 -5.43 13.34 -8.05
C VAL A 79 -4.19 12.61 -7.60
N VAL A 80 -4.09 12.35 -6.29
CA VAL A 80 -3.04 11.52 -5.70
C VAL A 80 -3.68 10.30 -5.07
N HIS A 81 -3.27 9.13 -5.53
CA HIS A 81 -3.59 7.88 -4.89
C HIS A 81 -2.52 7.56 -3.84
N PHE A 82 -2.95 7.36 -2.61
CA PHE A 82 -2.12 7.20 -1.44
C PHE A 82 -2.30 5.79 -0.84
N PRO A 83 -1.47 4.82 -1.23
CA PRO A 83 -1.47 3.51 -0.63
C PRO A 83 -0.93 3.57 0.81
N LYS A 84 -1.76 3.20 1.77
CA LYS A 84 -1.45 3.19 3.20
C LYS A 84 -1.42 1.77 3.73
N SER A 85 -0.32 1.40 4.36
CA SER A 85 -0.12 0.12 5.06
C SER A 85 0.66 0.37 6.35
N CYS A 86 0.91 -0.66 7.17
CA CYS A 86 1.84 -0.53 8.29
C CYS A 86 3.22 -0.04 7.81
N LEU A 87 3.82 0.88 8.56
CA LEU A 87 5.10 1.51 8.19
C LEU A 87 6.32 0.91 8.92
N HIS A 88 6.11 -0.12 9.75
CA HIS A 88 7.15 -0.85 10.49
C HIS A 88 8.13 0.08 11.22
N CYS A 89 7.55 1.08 11.92
CA CYS A 89 8.24 2.18 12.59
C CYS A 89 9.49 1.77 13.38
N ALA A 90 10.52 2.63 13.35
CA ALA A 90 11.71 2.50 14.18
C ALA A 90 11.31 2.55 15.66
N ASP A 91 10.60 3.62 16.03
CA ASP A 91 9.90 3.79 17.31
C ASP A 91 8.42 3.40 17.12
N ALA A 92 8.09 2.16 17.47
CA ALA A 92 6.76 1.60 17.24
C ALA A 92 5.90 1.63 18.52
N PRO A 93 5.08 2.67 18.75
CA PRO A 93 4.24 2.77 19.95
C PRO A 93 3.24 1.61 20.05
N CYS A 94 2.81 1.07 18.92
CA CYS A 94 1.93 -0.10 18.87
C CYS A 94 2.57 -1.39 19.44
N VAL A 95 3.90 -1.44 19.58
CA VAL A 95 4.62 -2.51 20.28
C VAL A 95 4.64 -2.23 21.77
N THR A 96 4.99 -1.02 22.20
CA THR A 96 5.23 -0.72 23.61
C THR A 96 3.96 -0.73 24.46
N VAL A 97 2.81 -0.37 23.87
CA VAL A 97 1.51 -0.38 24.54
C VAL A 97 0.89 -1.79 24.69
N CYS A 98 1.47 -2.83 24.08
CA CYS A 98 0.88 -4.16 24.12
C CYS A 98 0.99 -4.78 25.53
N PRO A 99 -0.14 -5.14 26.17
CA PRO A 99 -0.11 -5.66 27.55
C PRO A 99 0.38 -7.10 27.62
N THR A 100 0.07 -7.93 26.61
CA THR A 100 0.45 -9.35 26.55
C THR A 100 1.82 -9.59 25.91
N GLY A 101 2.38 -8.58 25.26
CA GLY A 101 3.58 -8.71 24.44
C GLY A 101 3.35 -9.38 23.08
N ALA A 102 2.09 -9.57 22.67
CA ALA A 102 1.74 -10.05 21.33
C ALA A 102 2.30 -9.18 20.21
N SER A 103 2.32 -7.85 20.38
CA SER A 103 2.94 -6.94 19.42
C SER A 103 4.43 -6.86 19.71
N TYR A 104 5.27 -7.18 18.73
CA TYR A 104 6.73 -7.18 18.90
C TYR A 104 7.43 -6.70 17.63
N LYS A 105 8.71 -6.37 17.75
CA LYS A 105 9.58 -6.00 16.63
C LYS A 105 10.74 -6.97 16.56
N ARG A 106 10.96 -7.54 15.38
CA ARG A 106 12.08 -8.44 15.10
C ARG A 106 13.40 -7.68 15.16
N ALA A 107 14.38 -8.23 15.85
CA ALA A 107 15.66 -7.59 16.06
C ALA A 107 16.55 -7.70 14.81
N GLU A 108 16.38 -8.76 14.03
CA GLU A 108 17.19 -9.07 12.86
C GLU A 108 16.88 -8.20 11.63
N ASP A 109 15.62 -7.77 11.48
CA ASP A 109 15.14 -7.12 10.25
C ASP A 109 14.19 -5.93 10.46
N GLY A 110 13.85 -5.62 11.72
CA GLY A 110 13.01 -4.49 12.08
C GLY A 110 11.53 -4.67 11.74
N ILE A 111 11.10 -5.83 11.25
CA ILE A 111 9.69 -6.06 10.94
C ILE A 111 8.89 -6.13 12.25
N VAL A 112 7.98 -5.16 12.43
CA VAL A 112 6.94 -5.23 13.47
C VAL A 112 5.96 -6.35 13.12
N LEU A 113 5.60 -7.21 14.08
CA LEU A 113 4.69 -8.35 13.94
C LEU A 113 3.69 -8.43 15.11
N VAL A 114 2.71 -9.32 14.96
CA VAL A 114 1.77 -9.70 16.02
C VAL A 114 1.84 -11.21 16.16
N ASN A 115 2.06 -11.69 17.38
CA ASN A 115 1.83 -13.07 17.76
C ASN A 115 0.32 -13.21 18.04
N GLU A 116 -0.37 -13.99 17.20
CA GLU A 116 -1.82 -14.11 17.24
C GLU A 116 -2.29 -14.93 18.45
N ASP A 117 -1.53 -15.94 18.86
CA ASP A 117 -1.82 -16.77 20.04
C ASP A 117 -1.81 -15.97 21.35
N TRP A 118 -1.01 -14.90 21.41
CA TRP A 118 -0.89 -14.04 22.60
C TRP A 118 -1.80 -12.82 22.52
N CYS A 119 -2.43 -12.58 21.36
CA CYS A 119 -3.25 -11.41 21.15
C CYS A 119 -4.62 -11.61 21.79
N ILE A 120 -5.05 -10.66 22.60
CA ILE A 120 -6.36 -10.68 23.28
C ILE A 120 -7.36 -9.68 22.69
N GLY A 121 -7.12 -9.20 21.46
CA GLY A 121 -8.06 -8.29 20.77
C GLY A 121 -8.29 -6.91 21.41
N CYS A 122 -7.52 -6.50 22.43
CA CYS A 122 -7.81 -5.30 23.23
C CYS A 122 -7.75 -3.94 22.51
N GLY A 123 -7.31 -3.87 21.25
CA GLY A 123 -7.32 -2.64 20.44
C GLY A 123 -6.30 -1.54 20.82
N LEU A 124 -5.59 -1.64 21.95
CA LEU A 124 -4.62 -0.60 22.39
C LEU A 124 -3.57 -0.26 21.32
N CYS A 125 -3.08 -1.27 20.61
CA CYS A 125 -2.11 -1.08 19.54
C CYS A 125 -2.67 -0.35 18.31
N ALA A 126 -3.97 -0.44 18.04
CA ALA A 126 -4.63 0.35 17.00
C ALA A 126 -4.78 1.81 17.45
N TRP A 127 -5.19 2.03 18.69
CA TRP A 127 -5.32 3.37 19.26
C TRP A 127 -3.99 4.12 19.32
N ALA A 128 -2.90 3.42 19.61
CA ALA A 128 -1.55 3.99 19.62
C ALA A 128 -0.94 4.18 18.23
N CYS A 129 -1.51 3.61 17.16
CA CYS A 129 -0.95 3.71 15.82
C CYS A 129 -1.47 4.98 15.14
N PRO A 130 -0.64 6.03 14.92
CA PRO A 130 -1.11 7.27 14.31
C PRO A 130 -1.53 7.08 12.84
N TYR A 131 -1.16 5.95 12.24
CA TYR A 131 -1.45 5.61 10.87
C TYR A 131 -2.71 4.74 10.72
N GLY A 132 -3.38 4.34 11.80
CA GLY A 132 -4.55 3.45 11.70
C GLY A 132 -4.26 2.18 10.89
N ALA A 133 -3.06 1.60 11.06
CA ALA A 133 -2.57 0.48 10.27
C ALA A 133 -2.69 -0.88 10.99
N ARG A 134 -3.52 -0.93 12.04
CA ARG A 134 -3.82 -2.13 12.84
C ARG A 134 -5.33 -2.32 12.78
N GLU A 135 -5.75 -3.49 12.33
CA GLU A 135 -7.16 -3.86 12.19
C GLU A 135 -7.47 -4.95 13.22
N LEU A 136 -8.64 -4.93 13.83
CA LEU A 136 -9.14 -6.10 14.55
C LEU A 136 -9.81 -7.01 13.53
N ASP A 137 -9.41 -8.28 13.48
CA ASP A 137 -10.20 -9.27 12.76
C ASP A 137 -11.35 -9.72 13.67
N GLU A 138 -12.59 -9.48 13.24
CA GLU A 138 -13.77 -9.69 14.09
C GLU A 138 -14.08 -11.17 14.33
N ALA A 139 -13.77 -12.03 13.36
CA ALA A 139 -13.97 -13.48 13.51
C ALA A 139 -12.90 -14.11 14.41
N GLU A 140 -11.65 -13.73 14.21
CA GLU A 140 -10.52 -14.30 14.95
C GLU A 140 -10.30 -13.64 16.31
N GLY A 141 -10.81 -12.43 16.53
CA GLY A 141 -10.64 -11.69 17.77
C GLY A 141 -9.20 -11.20 18.02
N VAL A 142 -8.36 -11.15 16.98
CA VAL A 142 -6.94 -10.77 17.08
C VAL A 142 -6.60 -9.59 16.18
N MET A 143 -5.60 -8.82 16.59
CA MET A 143 -5.14 -7.65 15.82
C MET A 143 -4.27 -8.07 14.64
N LYS A 144 -4.66 -7.67 13.44
CA LYS A 144 -3.94 -7.89 12.18
C LYS A 144 -3.26 -6.61 11.70
N LYS A 145 -2.22 -6.78 10.87
CA LYS A 145 -1.52 -5.70 10.15
C LYS A 145 -0.60 -6.25 9.08
N CYS A 146 -0.20 -5.40 8.14
CA CYS A 146 0.85 -5.74 7.17
C CYS A 146 2.07 -6.36 7.86
N THR A 147 2.51 -7.50 7.36
CA THR A 147 3.63 -8.30 7.88
C THR A 147 4.90 -8.15 7.02
N LEU A 148 4.87 -7.26 6.03
CA LEU A 148 5.82 -7.24 4.90
C LEU A 148 5.92 -8.60 4.18
N CYS A 149 4.86 -9.41 4.25
CA CYS A 149 4.85 -10.79 3.75
C CYS A 149 6.11 -11.54 4.21
N VAL A 150 6.39 -11.51 5.53
CA VAL A 150 7.57 -12.12 6.14
C VAL A 150 7.71 -13.61 5.75
N ASP A 151 6.59 -14.28 5.56
CA ASP A 151 6.47 -15.66 5.07
C ASP A 151 6.83 -15.84 3.59
N ARG A 152 6.81 -14.77 2.80
CA ARG A 152 7.12 -14.76 1.37
C ARG A 152 8.56 -14.38 1.09
N ILE A 153 9.06 -13.35 1.77
CA ILE A 153 10.40 -12.76 1.50
C ILE A 153 11.57 -13.71 1.83
N TYR A 154 11.34 -14.70 2.68
CA TYR A 154 12.33 -15.72 3.04
C TYR A 154 11.97 -17.13 2.49
N ASN A 155 10.94 -17.26 1.66
CA ASN A 155 10.48 -18.55 1.18
C ASN A 155 11.36 -19.07 0.04
N GLU A 156 12.19 -20.07 0.34
CA GLU A 156 13.10 -20.66 -0.64
C GLU A 156 12.39 -21.49 -1.73
N ASN A 157 11.12 -21.84 -1.52
CA ASN A 157 10.30 -22.51 -2.54
C ASN A 157 9.81 -21.57 -3.64
N LEU A 158 10.00 -20.26 -3.48
CA LEU A 158 9.73 -19.27 -4.52
C LEU A 158 11.03 -18.92 -5.25
N GLU A 159 10.91 -18.57 -6.54
CA GLU A 159 12.01 -17.95 -7.27
C GLU A 159 12.44 -16.65 -6.58
N GLU A 160 13.73 -16.32 -6.62
CA GLU A 160 14.28 -15.15 -5.92
C GLU A 160 13.56 -13.85 -6.30
N VAL A 161 13.17 -13.69 -7.58
CA VAL A 161 12.41 -12.54 -8.08
C VAL A 161 11.01 -12.41 -7.44
N ASP A 162 10.43 -13.51 -6.96
CA ASP A 162 9.11 -13.55 -6.33
C ASP A 162 9.17 -13.42 -4.79
N ARG A 163 10.36 -13.46 -4.18
CA ARG A 163 10.60 -13.28 -2.73
C ARG A 163 10.50 -11.82 -2.29
N VAL A 164 9.43 -11.17 -2.69
CA VAL A 164 9.06 -9.79 -2.33
C VAL A 164 7.63 -9.76 -1.82
N PRO A 165 7.17 -8.70 -1.13
CA PRO A 165 5.78 -8.61 -0.69
C PRO A 165 4.77 -8.77 -1.83
N ALA A 166 3.63 -9.41 -1.56
CA ALA A 166 2.55 -9.64 -2.53
C ALA A 166 2.07 -8.33 -3.18
N CYS A 167 2.03 -7.24 -2.40
CA CYS A 167 1.65 -5.92 -2.86
C CYS A 167 2.69 -5.26 -3.79
N VAL A 168 3.97 -5.65 -3.70
CA VAL A 168 5.05 -5.19 -4.58
C VAL A 168 4.99 -5.96 -5.89
N ARG A 169 4.92 -7.30 -5.82
CA ARG A 169 4.94 -8.15 -7.01
C ARG A 169 3.78 -7.90 -7.98
N THR A 170 2.61 -7.59 -7.44
CA THR A 170 1.39 -7.38 -8.22
C THR A 170 1.27 -5.99 -8.84
N CYS A 171 2.10 -5.02 -8.41
CA CYS A 171 1.88 -3.62 -8.76
C CYS A 171 2.19 -3.37 -10.25
N PRO A 172 1.17 -3.07 -11.11
CA PRO A 172 1.39 -3.00 -12.55
C PRO A 172 2.23 -1.78 -12.96
N THR A 173 2.19 -0.71 -12.16
CA THR A 173 2.95 0.52 -12.41
C THR A 173 4.27 0.58 -11.65
N ASN A 174 4.62 -0.48 -10.91
CA ASN A 174 5.78 -0.52 -10.02
C ASN A 174 5.81 0.62 -9.00
N ALA A 175 4.64 1.06 -8.51
CA ALA A 175 4.52 2.09 -7.48
C ALA A 175 4.99 1.65 -6.08
N ARG A 176 5.26 0.36 -5.86
CA ARG A 176 5.72 -0.17 -4.57
C ARG A 176 7.04 -0.91 -4.80
N HIS A 177 8.04 -0.57 -4.01
CA HIS A 177 9.35 -1.22 -3.97
C HIS A 177 9.60 -1.76 -2.57
N PHE A 178 10.44 -2.80 -2.45
CA PHE A 178 10.80 -3.41 -1.18
C PHE A 178 12.30 -3.65 -1.12
N GLY A 179 12.87 -3.50 0.07
CA GLY A 179 14.29 -3.76 0.30
C GLY A 179 14.73 -3.28 1.68
N ASP A 180 16.04 -3.34 1.89
CA ASP A 180 16.69 -2.91 3.12
C ASP A 180 17.09 -1.42 3.06
N LEU A 181 16.50 -0.61 3.94
CA LEU A 181 16.80 0.82 4.06
C LEU A 181 17.95 1.11 5.03
N ALA A 182 18.54 0.10 5.67
CA ALA A 182 19.79 0.23 6.41
C ALA A 182 21.01 0.20 5.47
N ASP A 183 20.89 -0.49 4.34
CA ASP A 183 21.93 -0.55 3.30
C ASP A 183 21.79 0.65 2.34
N PRO A 184 22.76 1.61 2.33
CA PRO A 184 22.71 2.76 1.43
C PRO A 184 22.82 2.38 -0.05
N ASP A 185 23.39 1.21 -0.35
CA ASP A 185 23.54 0.67 -1.71
C ASP A 185 22.38 -0.23 -2.13
N SER A 186 21.32 -0.35 -1.33
CA SER A 186 20.13 -1.05 -1.76
C SER A 186 19.38 -0.27 -2.85
N ALA A 187 18.60 -0.98 -3.67
CA ALA A 187 17.80 -0.34 -4.71
C ALA A 187 16.80 0.68 -4.14
N VAL A 188 16.22 0.39 -2.97
CA VAL A 188 15.26 1.27 -2.29
C VAL A 188 15.94 2.49 -1.67
N SER A 189 17.11 2.35 -1.06
CA SER A 189 17.86 3.48 -0.50
C SER A 189 18.31 4.45 -1.58
N ARG A 190 18.86 3.95 -2.70
CA ARG A 190 19.20 4.78 -3.86
C ARG A 190 17.97 5.49 -4.45
N LEU A 191 16.83 4.80 -4.53
CA LEU A 191 15.59 5.38 -5.04
C LEU A 191 15.09 6.51 -4.15
N VAL A 192 15.07 6.31 -2.83
CA VAL A 192 14.70 7.33 -1.85
C VAL A 192 15.61 8.55 -1.96
N ALA A 193 16.93 8.35 -2.02
CA ALA A 193 17.88 9.45 -2.20
C ALA A 193 17.67 10.20 -3.52
N ALA A 194 17.47 9.48 -4.62
CA ALA A 194 17.31 10.07 -5.95
C ALA A 194 15.99 10.83 -6.13
N ARG A 195 14.91 10.39 -5.48
CA ARG A 195 13.55 10.94 -5.63
C ARG A 195 13.13 11.84 -4.46
N GLY A 196 13.99 12.05 -3.47
CA GLY A 196 13.67 12.83 -2.28
C GLY A 196 12.55 12.21 -1.45
N GLY A 197 12.66 10.90 -1.18
CA GLY A 197 11.65 10.18 -0.41
C GLY A 197 11.51 10.71 1.01
N VAL A 198 10.28 10.73 1.51
CA VAL A 198 9.92 11.38 2.78
C VAL A 198 9.26 10.40 3.75
N ASP A 199 9.33 10.76 5.03
CA ASP A 199 8.56 10.11 6.09
C ASP A 199 7.13 10.60 6.12
N LEU A 200 6.21 9.68 6.41
CA LEU A 200 4.82 10.04 6.63
C LEU A 200 4.62 10.56 8.06
N MET A 201 4.13 11.79 8.17
CA MET A 201 3.81 12.44 9.45
C MET A 201 5.00 12.40 10.44
N PRO A 202 6.15 13.00 10.08
CA PRO A 202 7.34 13.01 10.93
C PRO A 202 7.10 13.60 12.32
N GLU A 203 6.13 14.50 12.46
CA GLU A 203 5.70 15.10 13.73
C GLU A 203 5.18 14.07 14.76
N GLN A 204 4.84 12.85 14.33
CA GLN A 204 4.41 11.77 15.22
C GLN A 204 5.58 11.09 15.96
N GLY A 205 6.83 11.39 15.61
CA GLY A 205 8.01 10.87 16.30
C GLY A 205 8.29 9.37 16.13
N THR A 206 7.48 8.64 15.34
CA THR A 206 7.60 7.17 15.22
C THR A 206 8.76 6.70 14.33
N ALA A 207 9.39 7.61 13.58
CA ALA A 207 10.43 7.34 12.59
C ALA A 207 10.08 6.12 11.68
N PRO A 208 9.08 6.26 10.78
CA PRO A 208 8.69 5.24 9.82
C PRO A 208 9.88 4.67 9.04
N VAL A 209 9.88 3.34 8.84
CA VAL A 209 10.87 2.72 7.94
C VAL A 209 10.41 2.91 6.50
N ASN A 210 9.14 2.65 6.21
CA ASN A 210 8.60 2.89 4.86
C ASN A 210 8.71 4.36 4.47
N LYS A 211 9.04 4.62 3.20
CA LYS A 211 9.17 5.97 2.62
C LYS A 211 8.16 6.20 1.51
N TYR A 212 7.73 7.45 1.34
CA TYR A 212 6.90 7.88 0.22
C TYR A 212 7.70 8.73 -0.74
N LEU A 213 7.59 8.47 -2.04
CA LEU A 213 8.13 9.37 -3.07
C LEU A 213 7.00 10.33 -3.49
N PRO A 214 7.22 11.65 -3.44
CA PRO A 214 6.19 12.61 -3.80
C PRO A 214 5.90 12.56 -5.31
N PRO A 215 4.67 12.96 -5.72
CA PRO A 215 4.36 13.18 -7.13
C PRO A 215 5.33 14.19 -7.77
N ARG A 216 5.76 13.95 -9.01
CA ARG A 216 6.62 14.89 -9.73
C ARG A 216 5.79 16.08 -10.19
N ARG A 217 6.43 17.25 -10.20
CA ARG A 217 5.85 18.45 -10.81
C ARG A 217 5.59 18.20 -12.29
N ASN A 218 4.36 18.42 -12.73
CA ASN A 218 4.03 18.47 -14.15
C ASN A 218 4.91 19.53 -14.82
N ARG A 219 5.77 19.10 -15.75
CA ARG A 219 6.61 20.00 -16.57
C ARG A 219 5.85 20.61 -17.74
N ALA A 220 4.60 20.22 -17.96
CA ALA A 220 3.76 20.81 -18.99
C ALA A 220 3.57 22.31 -18.69
N PRO A 221 3.76 23.20 -19.68
CA PRO A 221 3.54 24.62 -19.49
C PRO A 221 2.08 24.87 -19.08
N ALA A 222 1.87 25.73 -18.08
CA ALA A 222 0.54 26.15 -17.67
C ALA A 222 -0.22 26.71 -18.88
N GLY A 223 -1.36 26.11 -19.23
CA GLY A 223 -2.16 26.49 -20.39
C GLY A 223 -2.07 25.54 -21.60
N ALA A 224 -1.24 24.49 -21.56
CA ALA A 224 -1.37 23.37 -22.48
C ALA A 224 -2.55 22.50 -22.03
N ALA A 225 -3.78 23.01 -22.18
CA ALA A 225 -4.92 22.12 -22.30
C ALA A 225 -4.63 21.25 -23.51
N ASP A 226 -4.47 19.94 -23.29
CA ASP A 226 -4.45 18.99 -24.38
C ASP A 226 -5.86 19.04 -24.97
N GLU A 227 -6.06 19.91 -25.97
CA GLU A 227 -7.24 19.91 -26.81
C GLU A 227 -7.23 18.56 -27.52
N THR A 228 -7.68 17.51 -26.83
CA THR A 228 -7.98 16.24 -27.45
C THR A 228 -9.05 16.59 -28.48
N PRO A 229 -8.73 16.55 -29.79
CA PRO A 229 -9.73 16.87 -30.79
C PRO A 229 -10.91 15.91 -30.55
N PRO A 230 -12.16 16.39 -30.60
CA PRO A 230 -13.31 15.52 -30.42
C PRO A 230 -13.14 14.34 -31.35
N ALA A 231 -13.36 13.13 -30.82
CA ALA A 231 -13.29 11.91 -31.62
C ALA A 231 -14.10 12.16 -32.89
N ALA A 232 -13.45 12.00 -34.05
CA ALA A 232 -14.11 12.21 -35.32
C ALA A 232 -15.42 11.41 -35.33
N PRO A 233 -16.54 11.99 -35.80
CA PRO A 233 -17.79 11.24 -35.91
C PRO A 233 -17.49 9.93 -36.62
N ARG A 234 -17.81 8.80 -35.99
CA ARG A 234 -17.70 7.50 -36.66
C ARG A 234 -18.62 7.57 -37.88
N GLU A 235 -18.03 7.64 -39.08
CA GLU A 235 -18.79 7.48 -40.31
C GLU A 235 -19.43 6.09 -40.27
N ARG A 236 -20.76 6.04 -40.14
CA ARG A 236 -21.49 4.78 -40.26
C ARG A 236 -21.22 4.24 -41.66
N ALA A 237 -20.69 3.03 -41.75
CA ALA A 237 -20.42 2.41 -43.03
C ALA A 237 -21.72 2.38 -43.86
N ALA A 238 -21.67 2.81 -45.12
CA ALA A 238 -22.83 2.73 -46.01
C ALA A 238 -22.93 1.34 -46.66
N GLY A 239 -24.15 0.96 -47.06
CA GLY A 239 -24.37 -0.32 -47.76
C GLY A 239 -24.37 -1.54 -46.84
N LEU A 240 -23.81 -2.65 -47.33
CA LEU A 240 -23.91 -3.96 -46.68
C LEU A 240 -23.25 -3.98 -45.29
N THR A 241 -22.11 -3.31 -45.13
CA THR A 241 -21.39 -3.22 -43.86
C THR A 241 -22.18 -2.46 -42.79
N GLY A 242 -22.82 -1.35 -43.13
CA GLY A 242 -23.71 -0.65 -42.20
C GLY A 242 -25.02 -1.35 -41.90
N TRP A 243 -25.51 -2.19 -42.83
CA TRP A 243 -26.64 -3.06 -42.54
C TRP A 243 -26.24 -4.18 -41.57
N LEU A 244 -25.06 -4.79 -41.75
CA LEU A 244 -24.53 -5.81 -40.84
C LEU A 244 -24.28 -5.27 -39.43
N GLU A 245 -23.73 -4.06 -39.28
CA GLU A 245 -23.55 -3.42 -37.97
C GLU A 245 -24.90 -3.24 -37.24
N ARG A 246 -25.94 -2.76 -37.95
CA ARG A 246 -27.29 -2.62 -37.37
C ARG A 246 -27.92 -3.95 -36.98
N VAL A 247 -27.69 -5.00 -37.77
CA VAL A 247 -28.20 -6.34 -37.46
C VAL A 247 -27.52 -6.88 -36.21
N VAL A 248 -26.21 -6.71 -36.07
CA VAL A 248 -25.47 -7.14 -34.86
C VAL A 248 -25.92 -6.38 -33.62
N GLU A 249 -26.14 -5.06 -33.71
CA GLU A 249 -26.67 -4.24 -32.60
C GLU A 249 -28.11 -4.61 -32.20
N MET A 250 -28.90 -5.22 -33.10
CA MET A 250 -30.30 -5.58 -32.83
C MET A 250 -30.44 -6.97 -32.20
N ILE A 251 -29.37 -7.76 -32.17
CA ILE A 251 -29.34 -9.14 -31.66
C ILE A 251 -28.53 -9.24 -30.35
N GLY A 252 -27.71 -8.24 -30.03
CA GLY A 252 -27.02 -8.09 -28.74
C GLY A 252 -27.83 -7.29 -27.74
#